data_AF-A0A1B8GF15-F1
#
_entry.id   AF-A0A1B8GF15-F1
#
_cell.length_a   1.000
_cell.length_b   1.000
_cell.length_c   1.000
_cell.angle_alpha   90.00
_cell.angle_beta   90.00
_cell.angle_gamma   90.00
#
_symmetry.space_group_name_H-M   'P 1'
#
loop_
_entity.id
_entity.type
_entity.pdbx_description
1 polymer ?
#
loop_
_entity_poly.entity_id
_entity_poly.type
_entity_poly.pdbx_seq_one_letter_code
_entity_poly.pdbx_strand_id
1 'polypeptide(L)'
;MASSDVESSAYFHTSICKTLCDTIDDLICAGRIEPHLGAKILENFVPSVKKAFAEHVREVVNMKGRLQYYRNFENKWWWVVRDCTVKLRTGVYVEMMYVDKLRIVGYPPGDEPNGKKGGGLEPVGRKVKQNTKRKINKEVEQDTKQDTTQEVKQDIKQETE
;
A
#
# COMPACT_ATOMS: atom_id res chain seq x y z
N MET A 1 25.90 16.75 13.57
CA MET A 1 24.85 17.07 12.58
C MET A 1 24.71 15.87 11.64
N ALA A 2 23.90 14.88 12.02
CA ALA A 2 23.58 13.75 11.16
C ALA A 2 22.29 14.12 10.40
N SER A 3 22.46 14.76 9.25
CA SER A 3 21.33 15.22 8.43
C SER A 3 20.66 14.00 7.79
N SER A 4 19.44 13.71 8.23
CA SER A 4 18.23 13.48 7.40
C SER A 4 18.26 12.58 6.16
N ASP A 5 19.28 11.75 5.89
CA ASP A 5 19.37 11.02 4.62
C ASP A 5 18.89 9.55 4.71
N VAL A 6 17.95 9.29 5.62
CA VAL A 6 17.34 7.96 5.80
C VAL A 6 16.65 7.49 4.52
N GLU A 7 16.07 8.41 3.73
CA GLU A 7 15.38 8.09 2.47
C GLU A 7 16.31 7.77 1.29
N SER A 8 17.55 8.29 1.32
CA SER A 8 18.51 8.17 0.22
C SER A 8 18.89 6.71 -0.05
N SER A 9 19.01 5.92 1.02
CA SER A 9 19.32 4.48 0.96
C SER A 9 18.33 3.64 0.15
N ALA A 10 17.05 4.03 0.03
CA ALA A 10 16.04 3.20 -0.62
C ALA A 10 16.34 2.98 -2.10
N TYR A 11 16.68 4.06 -2.80
CA TYR A 11 16.84 4.05 -4.25
C TYR A 11 18.19 3.47 -4.69
N PHE A 12 19.22 3.49 -3.82
CA PHE A 12 20.53 2.90 -4.12
C PHE A 12 20.51 1.38 -4.32
N HIS A 13 19.52 0.68 -3.76
CA HIS A 13 19.38 -0.77 -3.95
C HIS A 13 18.57 -1.14 -5.20
N THR A 14 18.06 -0.17 -5.95
CA THR A 14 17.33 -0.42 -7.19
C THR A 14 18.29 -0.81 -8.32
N SER A 15 17.80 -1.61 -9.28
CA SER A 15 18.59 -2.01 -10.45
C SER A 15 19.06 -0.79 -11.25
N ILE A 16 18.20 0.22 -11.43
CA ILE A 16 18.54 1.44 -12.17
C ILE A 16 19.67 2.23 -11.52
N CYS A 17 19.66 2.37 -10.19
CA CYS A 17 20.76 3.05 -9.49
C CYS A 17 22.05 2.23 -9.56
N LYS A 18 21.95 0.91 -9.40
CA LYS A 18 23.11 0.02 -9.51
C LYS A 18 23.78 0.12 -10.88
N THR A 19 23.00 0.04 -11.96
CA THR A 19 23.52 0.20 -13.33
C THR A 19 24.14 1.59 -13.54
N LEU A 20 23.55 2.64 -12.94
CA LEU A 20 24.13 3.99 -12.99
C LEU A 20 25.49 4.04 -12.26
N CYS A 21 25.60 3.47 -11.06
CA CYS A 21 26.88 3.38 -10.33
C CYS A 21 27.92 2.62 -11.15
N ASP A 22 27.57 1.43 -11.67
CA ASP A 22 28.48 0.61 -12.49
C ASP A 22 28.99 1.41 -13.70
N THR A 23 28.10 2.17 -14.36
CA THR A 23 28.48 3.02 -15.51
C THR A 23 29.37 4.20 -15.11
N ILE A 24 29.11 4.82 -13.96
CA ILE A 24 29.93 5.91 -13.43
C ILE A 24 31.34 5.39 -13.11
N ASP A 25 31.44 4.22 -12.49
CA ASP A 25 32.71 3.58 -12.16
C ASP A 25 33.51 3.25 -13.43
N ASP A 26 32.87 2.70 -14.46
CA ASP A 26 33.51 2.45 -15.76
C ASP A 26 34.07 3.75 -16.39
N LEU A 27 33.32 4.85 -16.33
CA LEU A 27 33.75 6.14 -16.86
C LEU A 27 34.90 6.76 -16.05
N ILE A 28 34.93 6.53 -14.74
CA ILE A 28 36.04 6.93 -13.87
C ILE A 28 37.28 6.10 -14.19
N CYS A 29 37.16 4.78 -14.31
CA CYS A 29 38.24 3.88 -14.67
C CYS A 29 38.83 4.21 -16.05
N ALA A 30 37.99 4.64 -17.00
CA ALA A 30 38.42 5.10 -18.32
C ALA A 30 39.04 6.51 -18.33
N GLY A 31 39.10 7.20 -17.18
CA GLY A 31 39.62 8.57 -17.06
C GLY A 31 38.75 9.62 -17.77
N ARG A 32 37.48 9.31 -18.06
CA ARG A 32 36.55 10.20 -18.77
C ARG A 32 35.83 11.15 -17.83
N ILE A 33 35.65 10.75 -16.57
CA ILE A 33 34.94 11.50 -15.54
C ILE A 33 35.78 11.49 -14.26
N GLU A 34 35.80 12.62 -13.55
CA GLU A 34 36.41 12.73 -12.22
C GLU A 34 35.47 12.13 -11.15
N PRO A 35 35.99 11.43 -10.13
CA PRO A 35 35.18 10.85 -9.06
C PRO A 35 34.21 11.84 -8.39
N HIS A 36 34.63 13.09 -8.21
CA HIS A 36 33.79 14.14 -7.63
C HIS A 36 32.56 14.48 -8.50
N LEU A 37 32.68 14.38 -9.82
CA LEU A 37 31.55 14.56 -10.73
C LEU A 37 30.58 13.38 -10.65
N GLY A 38 31.10 12.15 -10.54
CA GLY A 38 30.28 10.94 -10.32
C GLY A 38 29.40 11.04 -9.08
N ALA A 39 29.97 11.51 -7.96
CA ALA A 39 29.22 11.76 -6.73
C ALA A 39 28.06 12.76 -6.93
N LYS A 40 28.30 13.88 -7.64
CA LYS A 40 27.26 14.87 -7.96
C LYS A 40 26.14 14.30 -8.84
N ILE A 41 26.45 13.36 -9.75
CA ILE A 41 25.43 12.70 -10.56
C ILE A 41 24.52 11.85 -9.66
N LEU A 42 25.10 11.10 -8.71
CA LEU A 42 24.35 10.30 -7.75
C LEU A 42 23.51 11.15 -6.77
N GLU A 43 24.02 12.31 -6.35
CA GLU A 43 23.25 13.27 -5.53
C GLU A 43 21.98 13.74 -6.26
N ASN A 44 22.06 13.97 -7.57
CA ASN A 44 20.92 14.40 -8.38
C ASN A 44 19.97 13.25 -8.73
N PHE A 45 20.42 12.00 -8.69
CA PHE A 45 19.62 10.84 -9.08
C PHE A 45 18.39 10.66 -8.17
N VAL A 46 18.57 10.69 -6.84
CA VAL A 46 17.47 10.47 -5.88
C VAL A 46 16.30 11.46 -6.07
N PRO A 47 16.51 12.79 -6.10
CA PRO A 47 15.41 13.72 -6.31
C PRO A 47 14.76 13.57 -7.69
N SER A 48 15.54 13.28 -8.74
CA SER A 48 14.99 13.04 -10.08
C SER A 48 14.07 11.81 -10.13
N VAL A 49 14.45 10.71 -9.48
CA VAL A 49 13.63 9.50 -9.41
C VAL A 49 12.36 9.75 -8.60
N LYS A 50 12.46 10.40 -7.43
CA LYS A 50 11.28 10.76 -6.62
C LYS A 50 10.28 11.59 -7.42
N LYS A 51 10.77 12.60 -8.15
CA LYS A 51 9.93 13.44 -9.02
C LYS A 51 9.25 12.62 -10.11
N ALA A 52 9.99 11.75 -10.80
CA ALA A 52 9.45 10.91 -11.85
C ALA A 52 8.35 9.95 -11.33
N PHE A 53 8.56 9.33 -10.17
CA PHE A 53 7.54 8.49 -9.53
C PHE A 53 6.30 9.28 -9.17
N ALA A 54 6.44 10.48 -8.59
CA ALA A 54 5.31 11.32 -8.21
C ALA A 54 4.48 11.83 -9.39
N GLU A 55 5.13 12.16 -10.52
CA GLU A 55 4.46 12.75 -11.69
C GLU A 55 3.86 11.68 -12.62
N HIS A 56 4.53 10.54 -12.78
CA HIS A 56 4.21 9.59 -13.84
C HIS A 56 3.60 8.28 -13.38
N VAL A 57 3.77 7.86 -12.11
CA VAL A 57 3.28 6.57 -11.63
C VAL A 57 1.97 6.77 -10.87
N ARG A 58 0.89 6.16 -11.37
CA ARG A 58 -0.47 6.24 -10.77
C ARG A 58 -1.06 4.87 -10.50
N GLU A 59 -0.42 3.83 -10.99
CA GLU A 59 -0.86 2.45 -10.95
C GLU A 59 -0.80 1.91 -9.53
N VAL A 60 -1.86 1.23 -9.12
CA VAL A 60 -1.95 0.59 -7.81
C VAL A 60 -1.68 -0.89 -7.95
N VAL A 61 -0.67 -1.37 -7.24
CA VAL A 61 -0.33 -2.79 -7.17
C VAL A 61 -1.01 -3.41 -5.94
N ASN A 62 -1.73 -4.52 -6.15
CA ASN A 62 -2.33 -5.26 -5.06
C ASN A 62 -1.57 -6.57 -4.85
N MET A 63 -1.13 -6.86 -3.63
CA MET A 63 -0.45 -8.11 -3.31
C MET A 63 -1.10 -8.85 -2.15
N LYS A 64 -1.03 -10.17 -2.19
CA LYS A 64 -1.44 -11.07 -1.08
C LYS A 64 -0.39 -12.15 -0.91
N GLY A 65 -0.07 -12.50 0.34
CA GLY A 65 0.87 -13.57 0.65
C GLY A 65 0.91 -13.85 2.15
N ARG A 66 1.75 -14.79 2.56
CA ARG A 66 1.96 -15.16 3.97
C ARG A 66 3.12 -14.37 4.55
N LEU A 67 2.88 -13.55 5.58
CA LEU A 67 3.96 -12.84 6.26
C LEU A 67 4.86 -13.83 7.01
N GLN A 68 6.14 -13.86 6.70
CA GLN A 68 7.11 -14.70 7.39
C GLN A 68 7.66 -14.02 8.64
N TYR A 69 8.15 -12.79 8.50
CA TYR A 69 8.60 -11.94 9.60
C TYR A 69 8.63 -10.48 9.18
N TYR A 70 8.63 -9.58 10.16
CA TYR A 70 8.76 -8.14 9.97
C TYR A 70 9.75 -7.55 10.97
N ARG A 71 10.31 -6.38 10.64
CA ARG A 71 11.14 -5.58 11.54
C ARG A 71 10.76 -4.11 11.36
N ASN A 72 10.71 -3.37 12.46
CA ASN A 72 10.76 -1.91 12.48
C ASN A 72 12.00 -1.50 13.26
N PHE A 73 12.77 -0.56 12.71
CA PHE A 73 13.90 0.06 13.38
C PHE A 73 14.13 1.44 12.74
N GLU A 74 14.30 2.48 13.56
CA GLU A 74 14.59 3.86 13.10
C GLU A 74 13.65 4.37 11.99
N ASN A 75 12.35 4.20 12.19
CA ASN A 75 11.34 4.64 11.23
C ASN A 75 11.52 3.99 9.84
N LYS A 76 12.08 2.79 9.79
CA LYS A 76 12.19 1.97 8.58
C LYS A 76 11.53 0.63 8.84
N TRP A 77 10.75 0.19 7.86
CA TRP A 77 10.04 -1.09 7.93
C TRP A 77 10.64 -2.09 6.96
N TRP A 78 10.71 -3.35 7.39
CA TRP A 78 11.05 -4.48 6.57
C TRP A 78 10.00 -5.57 6.73
N TRP A 79 9.55 -6.12 5.62
CA TRP A 79 8.69 -7.29 5.59
C TRP A 79 9.28 -8.36 4.68
N VAL A 80 9.16 -9.61 5.10
CA VAL A 80 9.43 -10.77 4.25
C VAL A 80 8.16 -11.58 4.15
N VAL A 81 7.63 -11.67 2.93
CA VAL A 81 6.36 -12.33 2.61
C VAL A 81 6.64 -13.51 1.69
N ARG A 82 5.98 -14.65 1.91
CA ARG A 82 6.09 -15.87 1.10
C ARG A 82 4.81 -16.18 0.36
N ASP A 83 4.94 -16.93 -0.74
CA ASP A 83 3.83 -17.40 -1.58
C ASP A 83 2.92 -16.24 -2.00
N CYS A 84 3.54 -15.20 -2.55
CA CYS A 84 2.87 -13.96 -2.89
C CYS A 84 2.19 -14.08 -4.25
N THR A 85 0.94 -13.63 -4.33
CA THR A 85 0.27 -13.30 -5.59
C THR A 85 0.21 -11.78 -5.73
N VAL A 86 0.87 -11.25 -6.75
CA VAL A 86 0.90 -9.83 -7.09
C VAL A 86 -0.04 -9.60 -8.27
N LYS A 87 -0.98 -8.68 -8.13
CA LYS A 87 -1.93 -8.28 -9.16
C LYS A 87 -1.57 -6.88 -9.64
N LEU A 88 -1.16 -6.80 -10.89
CA LEU A 88 -0.84 -5.56 -11.58
C LEU A 88 -2.05 -5.16 -12.41
N ARG A 89 -2.49 -3.91 -12.27
CA ARG A 89 -3.60 -3.36 -13.05
C ARG A 89 -3.06 -2.28 -13.97
N THR A 90 -3.07 -2.54 -15.26
CA THR A 90 -2.66 -1.58 -16.29
C THR A 90 -3.87 -1.33 -17.18
N GLY A 91 -4.59 -0.25 -16.88
CA GLY A 91 -5.86 0.08 -17.54
C GLY A 91 -6.93 -1.00 -17.32
N VAL A 92 -7.34 -1.65 -18.42
CA VAL A 92 -8.36 -2.72 -18.41
C VAL A 92 -7.75 -4.09 -18.09
N TYR A 93 -6.45 -4.27 -18.34
CA TYR A 93 -5.77 -5.55 -18.18
C TYR A 93 -5.37 -5.78 -16.72
N VAL A 94 -5.59 -7.01 -16.25
CA VAL A 94 -5.15 -7.48 -14.94
C VAL A 94 -4.18 -8.62 -15.16
N GLU A 95 -2.92 -8.38 -14.83
CA GLU A 95 -1.87 -9.38 -14.84
C GLU A 95 -1.67 -9.92 -13.42
N MET A 96 -1.51 -11.23 -13.28
CA MET A 96 -1.21 -11.86 -12.00
C MET A 96 0.16 -12.54 -12.06
N MET A 97 1.01 -12.21 -11.10
CA MET A 97 2.35 -12.78 -10.94
C MET A 97 2.41 -13.56 -9.63
N TYR A 98 3.06 -14.73 -9.67
CA TYR A 98 3.35 -15.52 -8.47
C TYR A 98 4.82 -15.34 -8.07
N VAL A 99 5.07 -15.12 -6.78
CA VAL A 99 6.40 -14.84 -6.24
C VAL A 99 6.61 -15.62 -4.94
N ASP A 100 7.57 -16.54 -4.93
CA ASP A 100 7.86 -17.42 -3.77
C ASP A 100 8.22 -16.63 -2.51
N LYS A 101 9.01 -15.57 -2.67
CA LYS A 101 9.49 -14.74 -1.57
C LYS A 101 9.67 -13.29 -2.00
N LEU A 102 8.96 -12.38 -1.36
CA LEU A 102 9.07 -10.94 -1.55
C LEU A 102 9.67 -10.27 -0.32
N ARG A 103 10.68 -9.40 -0.54
CA ARG A 103 11.26 -8.52 0.49
C ARG A 103 10.78 -7.11 0.23
N ILE A 104 10.11 -6.51 1.20
CA ILE A 104 9.55 -5.17 1.10
C ILE A 104 10.26 -4.28 2.11
N VAL A 105 10.70 -3.11 1.68
CA VAL A 105 11.29 -2.08 2.54
C VAL A 105 10.44 -0.83 2.41
N GLY A 106 9.93 -0.33 3.53
CA GLY A 106 9.08 0.85 3.58
C GLY A 106 9.74 1.96 4.38
N TYR A 107 9.74 3.16 3.80
CA TYR A 107 10.09 4.40 4.46
C TYR A 107 8.78 5.18 4.63
N PRO A 108 8.31 5.39 5.85
CA PRO A 108 7.14 6.21 6.10
C PRO A 108 7.46 7.65 5.66
N PRO A 109 6.46 8.39 5.19
CA PRO A 109 6.63 9.81 4.90
C PRO A 109 7.11 10.50 6.18
N GLY A 110 8.16 11.33 6.06
CA GLY A 110 8.66 12.09 7.21
C GLY A 110 7.53 12.94 7.80
N ASP A 111 7.31 12.84 9.11
CA ASP A 111 6.47 13.77 9.84
C ASP A 111 7.18 15.12 9.87
N GLU A 112 6.99 15.97 8.86
CA GLU A 112 7.45 17.36 8.91
C GLU A 112 6.58 18.14 9.92
N PRO A 113 7.14 18.68 11.02
CA PRO A 113 6.41 19.60 11.87
C PRO A 113 6.51 21.00 11.25
N ASN A 114 5.67 21.34 10.27
CA ASN A 114 5.45 22.75 9.95
C ASN A 114 4.04 23.06 9.42
N GLY A 115 3.35 23.94 10.14
CA GLY A 115 1.96 24.30 9.92
C GLY A 115 1.75 25.10 8.63
N LYS A 116 1.43 24.41 7.54
CA LYS A 116 0.48 24.88 6.53
C LYS A 116 -0.32 23.66 6.06
N LYS A 117 -1.64 23.70 6.27
CA LYS A 117 -2.60 22.71 5.75
C LYS A 117 -2.51 22.68 4.22
N GLY A 118 -1.62 21.86 3.66
CA GLY A 118 -1.65 21.39 2.29
C GLY A 118 -2.49 20.12 2.24
N GLY A 119 -3.45 20.06 1.31
CA GLY A 119 -4.50 19.06 1.24
C GLY A 119 -4.01 17.63 1.36
N GLY A 120 -4.67 16.87 2.24
CA GLY A 120 -4.41 15.45 2.42
C GLY A 120 -4.59 14.69 1.10
N LEU A 121 -3.61 13.87 0.75
CA LEU A 121 -3.86 12.73 -0.11
C LEU A 121 -4.77 11.77 0.67
N GLU A 122 -6.07 11.90 0.42
CA GLU A 122 -7.07 10.91 0.82
C GLU A 122 -6.70 9.55 0.18
N PRO A 123 -6.72 8.44 0.94
CA PRO A 123 -6.60 7.11 0.35
C PRO A 123 -7.83 6.84 -0.53
N VAL A 124 -7.66 6.97 -1.84
CA VAL A 124 -8.67 6.55 -2.83
C VAL A 124 -8.72 5.03 -2.82
N GLY A 125 -9.54 4.47 -1.93
CA GLY A 125 -9.72 3.02 -1.88
C GLY A 125 -10.28 2.45 -0.59
N ARG A 126 -11.39 2.97 -0.06
CA ARG A 126 -12.31 2.20 0.81
C ARG A 126 -13.66 2.92 0.98
N LYS A 127 -14.48 2.90 -0.07
CA LYS A 127 -15.92 3.18 0.06
C LYS A 127 -16.75 2.15 -0.70
N VAL A 128 -16.74 0.89 -0.26
CA VAL A 128 -17.90 -0.02 -0.42
C VAL A 128 -17.87 -1.07 0.70
N LYS A 129 -19.03 -1.30 1.33
CA LYS A 129 -19.35 -2.28 2.39
C LYS A 129 -19.20 -1.84 3.85
N GLN A 130 -19.75 -0.68 4.18
CA GLN A 130 -20.49 -0.49 5.44
C GLN A 130 -21.84 0.15 5.10
N ASN A 131 -22.75 -0.62 4.51
CA ASN A 131 -24.18 -0.30 4.52
C ASN A 131 -25.10 -1.53 4.44
N THR A 132 -24.57 -2.75 4.43
CA THR A 132 -25.36 -4.00 4.48
C THR A 132 -25.50 -4.58 5.90
N LYS A 133 -24.91 -3.96 6.93
CA LYS A 133 -25.05 -4.42 8.34
C LYS A 133 -25.96 -3.56 9.22
N ARG A 134 -26.70 -2.60 8.65
CA ARG A 134 -27.71 -1.82 9.39
C ARG A 134 -29.11 -1.80 8.79
N LYS A 135 -29.36 -2.54 7.69
CA LYS A 135 -30.71 -2.80 7.18
C LYS A 135 -31.26 -4.18 7.55
N ILE A 136 -30.40 -5.18 7.76
CA ILE A 136 -30.86 -6.55 8.10
C ILE A 136 -31.33 -6.65 9.58
N ASN A 137 -30.76 -5.84 10.49
CA ASN A 137 -31.18 -5.85 11.90
C ASN A 137 -32.41 -4.97 12.22
N LYS A 138 -33.02 -4.30 11.23
CA LYS A 138 -34.27 -3.56 11.43
C LYS A 138 -35.48 -4.19 10.74
N GLU A 139 -35.28 -5.16 9.86
CA GLU A 139 -36.37 -5.93 9.26
C GLU A 139 -36.70 -7.20 10.06
N VAL A 140 -35.74 -7.80 10.80
CA VAL A 140 -36.01 -9.00 11.63
C VAL A 140 -36.77 -8.67 12.95
N GLU A 141 -36.69 -7.43 13.46
CA GLU A 141 -37.38 -7.05 14.71
C GLU A 141 -38.81 -6.52 14.52
N GLN A 142 -39.30 -6.36 13.28
CA GLN A 142 -40.70 -6.01 13.02
C GLN A 142 -41.57 -7.18 12.54
N ASP A 143 -40.99 -8.22 11.94
CA ASP A 143 -41.76 -9.42 11.56
C ASP A 143 -41.97 -10.39 12.73
N THR A 144 -41.15 -10.35 13.79
CA THR A 144 -41.33 -11.26 14.95
C THR A 144 -42.36 -10.75 15.98
N LYS A 145 -42.98 -9.58 15.78
CA LYS A 145 -44.00 -9.05 16.72
C LYS A 145 -45.41 -8.91 16.13
N GLN A 146 -45.61 -9.24 14.85
CA GLN A 146 -46.96 -9.34 14.29
C GLN A 146 -47.48 -10.78 14.18
N ASP A 147 -46.62 -11.81 14.13
CA ASP A 147 -47.09 -13.20 14.05
C ASP A 147 -47.54 -13.81 15.39
N THR A 148 -47.04 -13.36 16.55
CA THR A 148 -47.41 -14.03 17.82
C THR A 148 -48.69 -13.50 18.49
N THR A 149 -49.44 -12.58 17.86
CA THR A 149 -50.74 -12.12 18.40
C THR A 149 -51.94 -12.48 17.50
N GLN A 150 -51.72 -13.16 16.36
CA GLN A 150 -52.81 -13.67 15.53
C GLN A 150 -53.03 -15.18 15.66
N GLU A 151 -52.05 -15.97 16.11
CA GLU A 151 -52.22 -17.43 16.25
C GLU A 151 -52.95 -17.85 17.55
N VAL A 152 -52.94 -17.07 18.64
CA VAL A 152 -53.65 -17.47 19.89
C VAL A 152 -55.17 -17.20 19.86
N LYS A 153 -55.71 -16.53 18.83
CA LYS A 153 -57.15 -16.25 18.73
C LYS A 153 -57.94 -17.16 17.78
N GLN A 154 -57.28 -18.04 17.04
CA GLN A 154 -57.98 -19.03 16.20
C GLN A 154 -58.13 -20.41 16.85
N ASP A 155 -57.30 -20.78 17.83
CA ASP A 155 -57.40 -22.09 18.48
C ASP A 155 -58.39 -22.18 19.66
N ILE A 156 -58.93 -21.06 20.20
CA ILE A 156 -59.91 -21.11 21.31
C ILE A 156 -61.38 -21.16 20.80
N LYS A 157 -61.62 -21.26 19.48
CA LYS A 157 -63.00 -21.35 18.93
C LYS A 157 -63.33 -22.69 18.27
N GLN A 158 -62.44 -23.68 18.31
CA GLN A 158 -62.73 -25.05 17.84
C GLN A 158 -62.76 -26.12 18.94
N GLU A 159 -62.48 -25.78 20.20
CA GLU A 159 -62.67 -26.69 21.34
C GLU A 159 -63.67 -26.13 22.36
N THR A 160 -64.93 -25.96 21.95
CA THR A 160 -66.08 -26.08 22.86
C THR A 160 -67.30 -26.44 22.03
N GLU A 161 -67.45 -27.75 21.75
CA GLU A 161 -68.74 -28.39 22.02
C GLU A 161 -68.95 -28.47 23.53
#